data_AF-A0A945V8H0-F1
#
_entry.id   AF-A0A945V8H0-F1
#
_cell.length_a   1.000
_cell.length_b   1.000
_cell.length_c   1.000
_cell.angle_alpha   90.00
_cell.angle_beta   90.00
_cell.angle_gamma   90.00
#
_symmetry.space_group_name_H-M   'P 1'
#
loop_
_entity.id
_entity.type
_entity.pdbx_description
1 polymer ?
#
loop_
_entity_poly.entity_id
_entity_poly.type
_entity_poly.pdbx_seq_one_letter_code
_entity_poly.pdbx_strand_id
1 'polypeptide(L)' 'KIAVEEANKLGIPIIGVVDTNHSPAGIDYVIPGNDDANKAIRLYARGIADAILAGREQSVNEIAAEQVAEAESEEGEQKD' A
#
# COMPACT_ATOMS: atom_id res chain seq x y z
N LYS A 1 14.71 0.13 14.98
CA LYS A 1 14.97 1.59 15.06
C LYS A 1 15.69 2.12 13.82
N ILE A 2 16.82 1.52 13.41
CA ILE A 2 17.57 1.93 12.21
C ILE A 2 16.69 1.99 10.94
N ALA A 3 15.87 0.96 10.69
CA ALA A 3 15.00 0.93 9.51
C ALA A 3 13.99 2.09 9.45
N VAL A 4 13.43 2.50 10.60
CA VAL A 4 12.51 3.64 10.69
C VAL A 4 13.26 4.95 10.42
N GLU A 5 14.46 5.11 10.99
CA GLU A 5 15.28 6.30 10.76
C GLU A 5 15.77 6.40 9.30
N GLU A 6 16.12 5.28 8.66
CA GLU A 6 16.54 5.22 7.26
C GLU A 6 15.39 5.51 6.30
N ALA A 7 14.22 4.90 6.53
CA ALA A 7 13.02 5.16 5.72
C ALA A 7 12.59 6.64 5.82
N ASN A 8 12.61 7.21 7.04
CA ASN A 8 12.36 8.64 7.24
C ASN A 8 13.37 9.52 6.50
N LYS A 9 14.66 9.17 6.48
CA LYS A 9 15.69 9.90 5.71
C LYS A 9 15.46 9.84 4.20
N LEU A 10 14.95 8.72 3.71
CA LEU A 10 14.67 8.49 2.29
C LEU A 10 13.29 9.03 1.86
N GLY A 11 12.47 9.51 2.80
CA GLY A 11 11.10 9.95 2.54
C GLY A 11 10.16 8.81 2.14
N ILE A 12 10.48 7.58 2.56
CA ILE A 12 9.66 6.40 2.30
C ILE A 12 8.57 6.34 3.37
N PRO A 13 7.27 6.26 3.00
CA PRO A 13 6.19 6.16 3.96
C PRO A 13 6.24 4.82 4.71
N ILE A 14 6.02 4.86 6.02
CA ILE A 14 6.19 3.73 6.93
C ILE A 14 4.82 3.32 7.50
N ILE A 15 4.49 2.05 7.33
CA ILE A 15 3.34 1.40 7.97
C ILE A 15 3.90 0.45 9.04
N GLY A 16 3.45 0.58 10.28
CA GLY A 16 4.00 -0.18 11.40
C GLY A 16 2.96 -0.66 12.42
N VAL A 17 3.14 -1.89 12.91
CA VAL A 17 2.36 -2.42 14.04
C VAL A 17 2.98 -1.92 15.34
N VAL A 18 2.18 -1.33 16.22
CA VAL A 18 2.64 -0.73 17.49
C VAL A 18 1.88 -1.34 18.66
N ASP A 19 2.62 -1.96 19.58
CA ASP A 19 2.12 -2.43 20.87
C ASP A 19 2.37 -1.40 21.99
N THR A 20 1.82 -1.66 23.17
CA THR A 20 1.85 -0.81 24.37
C THR A 20 3.25 -0.40 24.86
N ASN A 21 4.30 -1.13 24.48
CA ASN A 21 5.68 -0.87 24.85
C ASN A 21 6.51 -0.19 23.73
N HIS A 22 5.91 0.08 22.57
CA HIS A 22 6.58 0.70 21.42
C HIS A 22 6.02 2.09 21.09
N SER A 23 6.89 3.00 20.65
CA SER A 23 6.49 4.37 20.30
C SER A 23 6.02 4.44 18.84
N PRO A 24 4.89 5.10 18.56
CA PRO A 24 4.44 5.37 17.19
C PRO A 24 5.24 6.48 16.49
N ALA A 25 6.22 7.09 17.16
CA ALA A 25 6.98 8.21 16.60
C ALA A 25 7.80 7.78 15.36
N GLY A 26 7.63 8.53 14.27
CA GLY A 26 8.31 8.26 12.99
C GLY A 26 7.65 7.18 12.13
N ILE A 27 6.41 6.77 12.45
CA ILE A 27 5.56 5.90 11.63
C ILE A 27 4.41 6.76 11.08
N ASP A 28 4.19 6.70 9.77
CA ASP A 28 3.12 7.48 9.11
C ASP A 28 1.75 6.83 9.32
N TYR A 29 1.69 5.50 9.23
CA TYR A 29 0.46 4.72 9.39
C TYR A 29 0.62 3.68 10.48
N VAL A 30 -0.02 3.92 11.62
CA VAL A 30 0.07 3.09 12.81
C VAL A 30 -1.07 2.06 12.84
N ILE A 31 -0.71 0.79 13.00
CA ILE A 31 -1.64 -0.31 13.25
C ILE A 31 -1.51 -0.71 14.73
N PRO A 32 -2.45 -0.37 15.61
CA PRO A 32 -2.38 -0.80 17.00
C PRO A 32 -2.56 -2.32 17.09
N GLY A 33 -1.63 -3.03 17.73
CA GLY A 33 -1.66 -4.49 17.73
C GLY A 33 -0.50 -5.16 18.45
N ASN A 34 -0.60 -6.47 18.62
CA ASN A 34 0.43 -7.30 19.24
C ASN A 34 1.50 -7.68 18.19
N ASP A 35 2.72 -7.20 18.38
CA ASP A 35 3.88 -7.47 17.52
C ASP A 35 4.73 -8.68 17.96
N ASP A 36 4.57 -9.18 19.18
CA ASP A 36 5.31 -10.32 19.72
C ASP A 36 4.77 -11.69 19.27
N ALA A 37 3.46 -11.79 19.05
CA ALA A 37 2.83 -13.07 18.76
C ALA A 37 2.97 -13.48 17.29
N ASN A 38 3.58 -14.64 17.03
CA ASN A 38 3.68 -15.25 15.69
C ASN A 38 2.33 -15.31 14.94
N LYS A 39 1.23 -15.59 15.66
CA LYS A 39 -0.11 -15.64 15.07
C LYS A 39 -0.57 -14.26 14.61
N ALA A 40 -0.27 -13.21 15.36
CA ALA A 40 -0.61 -11.83 15.03
C ALA A 40 0.23 -11.34 13.85
N ILE A 41 1.56 -11.55 13.88
CA ILE A 41 2.45 -11.22 12.75
C ILE A 41 1.95 -11.87 11.45
N ARG A 42 1.61 -13.16 11.47
CA ARG A 42 1.07 -13.87 10.30
C ARG A 42 -0.26 -13.28 9.81
N LEU A 43 -1.12 -12.85 10.73
CA LEU A 43 -2.40 -12.22 10.40
C LEU A 43 -2.17 -10.90 9.67
N TYR A 44 -1.30 -10.04 10.21
CA TYR A 44 -0.96 -8.75 9.60
C TYR A 44 -0.29 -8.93 8.24
N ALA A 45 0.73 -9.79 8.15
CA ALA A 45 1.45 -10.06 6.92
C ALA A 45 0.53 -10.60 5.82
N ARG A 46 -0.40 -11.52 6.16
CA ARG A 46 -1.38 -12.04 5.20
C ARG A 46 -2.34 -10.94 4.74
N GLY A 47 -2.94 -10.19 5.67
CA GLY A 47 -3.88 -9.13 5.31
C GLY A 47 -3.23 -8.06 4.41
N ILE A 48 -1.98 -7.69 4.70
CA ILE A 48 -1.21 -6.75 3.86
C ILE A 48 -0.94 -7.37 2.49
N ALA A 49 -0.53 -8.64 2.41
CA ALA A 49 -0.28 -9.32 1.14
C ALA A 49 -1.54 -9.37 0.27
N ASP A 50 -2.68 -9.76 0.86
CA ASP A 50 -3.96 -9.84 0.17
C ASP A 50 -4.41 -8.45 -0.35
N ALA A 51 -4.23 -7.41 0.47
CA ALA A 51 -4.54 -6.03 0.06
C ALA A 51 -3.64 -5.53 -1.08
N ILE A 52 -2.35 -5.85 -1.06
CA ILE A 52 -1.40 -5.50 -2.14
C ILE A 52 -1.80 -6.19 -3.44
N LEU A 53 -2.18 -7.47 -3.39
CA LEU A 53 -2.60 -8.22 -4.56
C LEU A 53 -3.90 -7.64 -5.15
N ALA A 54 -4.90 -7.39 -4.31
CA ALA A 54 -6.15 -6.78 -4.74
C ALA A 54 -5.94 -5.37 -5.33
N GLY A 55 -5.10 -4.55 -4.69
CA GLY A 55 -4.76 -3.22 -5.18
C GLY A 55 -4.01 -3.24 -6.51
N ARG A 56 -3.13 -4.23 -6.72
CA ARG A 56 -2.44 -4.43 -7.99
C ARG A 56 -3.39 -4.84 -9.12
N GLU A 57 -4.30 -5.77 -8.86
CA GLU A 57 -5.32 -6.17 -9.83
C GLU A 57 -6.23 -5.00 -10.21
N GLN A 58 -6.67 -4.22 -9.23
CA GLN A 58 -7.47 -3.01 -9.48
C GLN A 58 -6.69 -1.98 -10.30
N SER A 59 -5.43 -1.70 -9.96
CA SER A 59 -4.60 -0.74 -10.69
C SER A 59 -4.43 -1.13 -12.17
N VAL A 60 -4.22 -2.42 -12.45
CA VAL A 60 -4.11 -2.91 -13.83
C VAL A 60 -5.43 -2.73 -14.59
N ASN A 61 -6.55 -3.01 -13.94
CA ASN A 61 -7.87 -2.84 -14.56
C ASN A 61 -8.20 -1.37 -14.81
N GLU A 62 -7.80 -0.47 -13.90
CA GLU A 62 -8.01 0.97 -14.02
C GLU A 62 -7.17 1.56 -15.15
N ILE A 63 -5.89 1.17 -15.26
CA ILE A 63 -5.03 1.54 -16.40
C ILE A 63 -5.58 0.99 -17.72
N ALA A 64 -6.07 -0.25 -17.73
CA ALA A 64 -6.68 -0.83 -18.93
C ALA A 64 -7.97 -0.10 -19.33
N ALA A 65 -8.79 0.30 -18.35
CA ALA A 65 -10.01 1.07 -18.60
C ALA A 65 -9.70 2.49 -19.12
N GLU A 66 -8.69 3.16 -18.57
CA GLU A 66 -8.21 4.47 -19.07
C GLU A 66 -7.69 4.35 -20.51
N GLN A 67 -6.91 3.31 -20.85
CA GLN A 67 -6.42 3.12 -22.22
C GLN A 67 -7.55 2.84 -23.22
N VAL A 68 -8.59 2.11 -22.81
CA VAL A 68 -9.77 1.88 -23.66
C VAL A 68 -10.55 3.19 -23.85
N ALA A 69 -10.70 3.98 -22.79
CA ALA A 69 -11.39 5.27 -22.87
C ALA A 69 -10.63 6.29 -23.74
N GLU A 70 -9.29 6.34 -23.65
CA GLU A 70 -8.46 7.18 -24.53
C GLU A 70 -8.57 6.72 -26.00
N ALA A 71 -8.47 5.42 -26.28
CA ALA A 71 -8.59 4.90 -27.64
C ALA A 71 -9.96 5.17 -28.28
N GLU A 72 -11.05 5.08 -27.51
CA GLU A 72 -12.40 5.44 -27.98
C GLU A 72 -12.56 6.95 -28.22
N SER A 73 -11.85 7.80 -27.46
CA SER A 73 -11.86 9.25 -27.67
C SER A 73 -11.08 9.68 -28.92
N GLU A 74 -9.96 9.02 -29.23
CA GLU A 74 -9.15 9.29 -30.42
C GLU A 74 -9.82 8.77 -31.72
N GLU A 75 -10.52 7.62 -31.68
CA GLU A 75 -11.29 7.12 -32.83
C GLU A 75 -12.54 7.98 -33.14
N GLY A 76 -13.07 8.72 -32.15
CA GLY A 76 -14.18 9.66 -32.33
C GLY A 76 -13.77 10.95 -33.04
N GLU A 77 -12.55 11.43 -32.81
CA GLU A 77 -12.03 12.70 -33.36
C GLU A 77 -11.58 12.59 -34.83
N GLN A 78 -11.35 11.38 -35.33
CA GLN A 78 -10.87 11.12 -36.70
C GLN A 78 -11.97 10.90 -37.74
N LYS A 79 -13.26 11.03 -37.35
CA LYS A 79 -14.43 10.77 -38.22
C LYS A 79 -15.19 12.02 -38.69
N ASP A 80 -14.76 13.23 -38.34
CA ASP A 80 -15.31 14.50 -38.87
C ASP A 80 -14.47 15.08 -40.02
#